data_AF-A0AAN8W7M7-F1
#
_entry.id   AF-A0AAN8W7M7-F1
#
_cell.length_a   1.000
_cell.length_b   1.000
_cell.length_c   1.000
_cell.angle_alpha   90.00
_cell.angle_beta   90.00
_cell.angle_gamma   90.00
#
_symmetry.space_group_name_H-M   'P 1'
#
loop_
_entity.id
_entity.type
_entity.pdbx_description
1 polymer ?
#
loop_
_entity_poly.entity_id
_entity_poly.type
_entity_poly.pdbx_seq_one_letter_code
_entity_poly.pdbx_strand_id
1 'polypeptide(L)'
;MIPAVLMAIWGWPSSLLHEKNLRVFDENSFDEWVDLAEAPALRASLRLCTLTPADGIQTYSANWRSEYQRNFTQKNLKFSGCSDWERLILRGSSEVGILAASYQSGKRKELEDKGYRIHGSPGDQWSDLMGLASAKQSFKLPNLMDYIP
;
A
#
# COMPACT_ATOMS: atom_id res chain seq x y z
N MET A 1 17.69 15.84 -11.15
CA MET A 1 17.16 14.49 -11.40
C MET A 1 15.73 14.47 -10.89
N ILE A 2 14.75 14.00 -11.66
CA ILE A 2 13.35 13.95 -11.20
C ILE A 2 13.22 12.70 -10.33
N PRO A 3 12.83 12.80 -9.05
CA PRO A 3 12.74 11.66 -8.16
C PRO A 3 11.63 10.70 -8.66
N ALA A 4 12.02 9.45 -8.90
CA ALA A 4 11.13 8.39 -9.36
C ALA A 4 10.52 7.68 -8.17
N VAL A 5 9.18 7.56 -8.13
CA VAL A 5 8.46 6.85 -7.06
C VAL A 5 7.98 5.48 -7.55
N LEU A 6 8.31 4.44 -6.78
CA LEU A 6 7.57 3.18 -6.74
C LEU A 6 6.57 3.26 -5.59
N MET A 7 5.27 3.28 -5.90
CA MET A 7 4.21 3.33 -4.89
C MET A 7 3.70 1.91 -4.64
N ALA A 8 4.25 1.24 -3.63
CA ALA A 8 3.81 -0.12 -3.32
C ALA A 8 2.64 -0.12 -2.35
N ILE A 9 1.54 -0.73 -2.80
CA ILE A 9 0.30 -0.87 -2.05
C ILE A 9 0.25 -2.29 -1.52
N TRP A 10 0.32 -2.41 -0.20
CA TRP A 10 0.45 -3.69 0.48
C TRP A 10 -0.92 -4.19 0.91
N GLY A 11 -1.59 -4.89 0.00
CA GLY A 11 -2.66 -5.81 0.36
C GLY A 11 -2.07 -6.97 1.13
N TRP A 12 -2.10 -6.89 2.46
CA TRP A 12 -2.02 -8.09 3.27
C TRP A 12 -3.38 -8.73 3.19
N PRO A 13 -3.49 -9.93 2.60
CA PRO A 13 -4.79 -10.52 2.44
C PRO A 13 -5.32 -10.78 3.85
N SER A 14 -6.46 -10.15 4.16
CA SER A 14 -7.27 -10.37 5.36
C SER A 14 -7.48 -11.87 5.66
N SER A 15 -7.24 -12.75 4.67
CA SER A 15 -7.14 -14.21 4.77
C SER A 15 -6.24 -14.80 5.88
N LEU A 16 -5.23 -14.09 6.41
CA LEU A 16 -4.51 -14.60 7.59
C LEU A 16 -5.36 -14.56 8.87
N LEU A 17 -6.39 -13.70 8.91
CA LEU A 17 -7.49 -13.76 9.88
C LEU A 17 -8.59 -14.74 9.45
N HIS A 18 -8.72 -14.96 8.14
CA HIS A 18 -9.83 -15.61 7.49
C HIS A 18 -9.47 -17.00 6.94
N GLU A 19 -8.68 -17.78 7.68
CA GLU A 19 -8.49 -19.20 7.38
C GLU A 19 -9.82 -19.99 7.40
N LYS A 20 -10.91 -19.39 7.88
CA LYS A 20 -12.24 -20.00 7.87
C LYS A 20 -13.34 -18.96 7.60
N ASN A 21 -13.95 -19.09 6.42
CA ASN A 21 -15.31 -18.66 6.03
C ASN A 21 -15.41 -17.37 5.21
N LEU A 22 -16.07 -17.49 4.05
CA LEU A 22 -16.58 -16.45 3.15
C LEU A 22 -17.47 -15.38 3.83
N ARG A 23 -16.93 -14.55 4.73
CA ARG A 23 -17.67 -13.50 5.43
C ARG A 23 -17.29 -12.11 4.95
N VAL A 24 -18.25 -11.19 5.10
CA VAL A 24 -18.13 -9.75 4.85
C VAL A 24 -16.92 -9.20 5.61
N PHE A 25 -16.15 -8.32 4.97
CA PHE A 25 -15.01 -7.63 5.59
C PHE A 25 -15.45 -6.89 6.87
N ASP A 26 -14.78 -7.15 7.99
CA ASP A 26 -14.97 -6.45 9.26
C ASP A 26 -13.74 -5.58 9.56
N GLU A 27 -13.93 -4.26 9.53
CA GLU A 27 -12.85 -3.28 9.68
C GLU A 27 -12.22 -3.33 11.07
N ASN A 28 -13.03 -3.54 12.13
CA ASN A 28 -12.53 -3.60 13.50
C ASN A 28 -11.61 -4.81 13.73
N SER A 29 -12.02 -6.01 13.31
CA SER A 29 -11.18 -7.22 13.42
C SER A 29 -9.89 -7.10 12.60
N PHE A 30 -9.96 -6.43 11.44
CA PHE A 30 -8.77 -6.15 10.64
C PHE A 30 -7.83 -5.21 11.40
N ASP A 31 -8.34 -4.12 11.95
CA ASP A 31 -7.58 -3.13 12.71
C ASP A 31 -6.91 -3.74 13.96
N GLU A 32 -7.62 -4.58 14.71
CA GLU A 32 -7.05 -5.31 15.85
C GLU A 32 -5.87 -6.21 15.43
N TRP A 33 -5.98 -6.89 14.29
CA TRP A 33 -4.90 -7.71 13.75
C TRP A 33 -3.71 -6.88 13.25
N VAL A 34 -3.98 -5.72 12.66
CA VAL A 34 -2.92 -4.78 12.26
C VAL A 34 -2.08 -4.40 13.48
N ASP A 35 -2.73 -4.13 14.61
CA ASP A 35 -2.09 -3.69 15.85
C ASP A 35 -1.19 -4.77 16.48
N LEU A 36 -1.39 -6.05 16.14
CA LEU A 36 -0.47 -7.12 16.54
C LEU A 36 0.93 -6.95 15.91
N ALA A 37 1.00 -6.37 14.70
CA ALA A 37 2.24 -6.24 13.93
C ALA A 37 3.00 -7.57 13.75
N GLU A 38 2.25 -8.64 13.46
CA GLU A 38 2.74 -10.01 13.25
C GLU A 38 2.46 -10.51 11.83
N ALA A 39 2.38 -9.57 10.90
CA ALA A 39 2.07 -9.89 9.54
C ALA A 39 3.29 -10.68 8.94
N PRO A 40 3.13 -11.90 8.36
CA PRO A 40 4.16 -12.65 7.57
C PRO A 40 4.52 -12.13 6.16
N ALA A 41 5.78 -11.74 5.93
CA ALA A 41 6.20 -11.05 4.71
C ALA A 41 5.83 -11.75 3.39
N LEU A 42 5.25 -11.01 2.43
CA LEU A 42 5.02 -11.50 1.07
C LEU A 42 6.32 -11.47 0.25
N ARG A 43 6.77 -12.62 -0.25
CA ARG A 43 8.05 -12.74 -1.00
C ARG A 43 8.12 -11.87 -2.27
N ALA A 44 7.02 -11.75 -3.02
CA ALA A 44 6.97 -10.91 -4.23
C ALA A 44 7.20 -9.43 -3.90
N SER A 45 6.71 -9.05 -2.74
CA SER A 45 6.76 -7.73 -2.15
C SER A 45 8.17 -7.36 -1.68
N LEU A 46 8.90 -8.30 -1.05
CA LEU A 46 10.34 -8.15 -0.78
C LEU A 46 11.13 -7.85 -2.07
N ARG A 47 10.85 -8.58 -3.16
CA ARG A 47 11.54 -8.33 -4.44
C ARG A 47 11.31 -6.91 -4.92
N LEU A 48 10.10 -6.38 -4.82
CA LEU A 48 9.81 -4.98 -5.20
C LEU A 48 10.63 -3.98 -4.36
N CYS A 49 10.77 -4.21 -3.06
CA CYS A 49 11.61 -3.37 -2.19
C CYS A 49 13.08 -3.37 -2.62
N THR A 50 13.60 -4.52 -3.08
CA THR A 50 14.99 -4.66 -3.54
C THR A 50 15.24 -4.18 -4.97
N LEU A 51 14.19 -4.08 -5.80
CA LEU A 51 14.31 -3.74 -7.22
C LEU A 51 14.32 -2.23 -7.47
N THR A 52 14.06 -1.41 -6.45
CA THR A 52 14.17 0.03 -6.62
C THR A 52 15.65 0.41 -6.72
N PRO A 53 16.08 1.10 -7.80
CA PRO A 53 17.47 1.54 -7.93
C PRO A 53 17.90 2.39 -6.73
N ALA A 54 19.20 2.39 -6.40
CA ALA A 54 19.73 3.18 -5.27
C ALA A 54 19.41 4.69 -5.37
N ASP A 55 19.23 5.22 -6.59
CA ASP A 55 18.88 6.62 -6.85
C ASP A 55 17.36 6.85 -6.97
N GLY A 56 16.55 5.79 -6.86
CA GLY A 56 15.10 5.82 -6.88
C GLY A 56 14.51 5.98 -5.49
N ILE A 57 13.37 6.66 -5.38
CA ILE A 57 12.70 6.92 -4.12
C ILE A 57 11.56 5.92 -3.92
N GLN A 58 11.57 5.22 -2.79
CA GLN A 58 10.48 4.32 -2.42
C GLN A 58 9.45 5.07 -1.58
N THR A 59 8.19 5.06 -2.04
CA THR A 59 7.05 5.53 -1.24
C THR A 59 6.11 4.36 -1.02
N TYR A 60 5.80 4.07 0.23
CA TYR A 60 4.78 3.09 0.57
C TYR A 60 3.47 3.80 0.85
N SER A 61 2.37 3.24 0.37
CA SER A 61 1.05 3.74 0.69
C SER A 61 0.09 2.60 0.99
N ALA A 62 -0.73 2.78 2.01
CA ALA A 62 -1.77 1.81 2.35
C ALA A 62 -3.09 2.54 2.57
N ASN A 63 -4.06 2.25 1.69
CA ASN A 63 -5.42 2.78 1.73
C ASN A 63 -6.29 2.16 2.83
N TRP A 64 -5.88 1.08 3.48
CA TRP A 64 -6.63 0.46 4.59
C TRP A 64 -5.94 0.60 5.93
N ARG A 65 -4.88 1.42 5.99
CA ARG A 65 -4.15 1.67 7.22
C ARG A 65 -4.35 3.13 7.59
N SER A 66 -4.72 3.34 8.83
CA SER A 66 -4.80 4.67 9.40
C SER A 66 -3.42 5.15 9.88
N GLU A 67 -3.28 6.46 10.07
CA GLU A 67 -2.08 7.04 10.67
C GLU A 67 -1.84 6.56 12.11
N TYR A 68 -2.87 6.18 12.87
CA TYR A 68 -2.68 5.64 14.22
C TYR A 68 -1.91 4.30 14.20
N GLN A 69 -2.03 3.54 13.11
CA GLN A 69 -1.36 2.25 12.91
C GLN A 69 0.06 2.37 12.32
N ARG A 70 0.61 3.58 12.22
CA ARG A 70 1.92 3.83 11.58
C ARG A 70 3.03 2.97 12.16
N ASN A 71 3.14 2.91 13.48
CA ASN A 71 4.22 2.18 14.15
C ASN A 71 4.15 0.67 13.88
N PHE A 72 2.94 0.08 13.92
CA PHE A 72 2.71 -1.33 13.62
C PHE A 72 3.02 -1.66 12.16
N THR A 73 2.60 -0.78 11.25
CA THR A 73 2.88 -0.90 9.81
C THR A 73 4.39 -0.85 9.53
N GLN A 74 5.11 0.09 10.13
CA GLN A 74 6.57 0.19 10.00
C GLN A 74 7.30 -1.03 10.55
N LYS A 75 6.84 -1.60 11.67
CA LYS A 75 7.40 -2.84 12.23
C LYS A 75 7.28 -4.00 11.23
N ASN A 76 6.10 -4.20 10.64
CA ASN A 76 5.90 -5.24 9.61
C ASN A 76 6.75 -5.01 8.35
N LEU A 77 6.87 -3.77 7.87
CA LEU A 77 7.70 -3.45 6.70
C LEU A 77 9.17 -3.78 6.94
N LYS A 78 9.71 -3.36 8.10
CA LYS A 78 11.09 -3.68 8.51
C LYS A 78 11.30 -5.18 8.66
N PHE A 79 10.37 -5.88 9.32
CA PHE A 79 10.41 -7.34 9.45
C PHE A 79 10.38 -8.03 8.09
N SER A 80 9.68 -7.44 7.12
CA SER A 80 9.60 -7.92 5.74
C SER A 80 10.84 -7.59 4.91
N GLY A 81 11.89 -6.98 5.47
CA GLY A 81 13.11 -6.60 4.76
C GLY A 81 12.99 -5.33 3.90
N CYS A 82 11.91 -4.57 4.05
CA CYS A 82 11.68 -3.31 3.35
C CYS A 82 11.86 -2.17 4.35
N SER A 83 13.06 -1.60 4.48
CA SER A 83 13.36 -0.55 5.48
C SER A 83 13.63 0.84 4.91
N ASP A 84 13.93 0.92 3.60
CA ASP A 84 14.59 2.09 3.01
C ASP A 84 13.61 2.98 2.24
N TRP A 85 12.44 3.25 2.84
CA TRP A 85 11.45 4.15 2.24
C TRP A 85 11.71 5.60 2.59
N GLU A 86 11.50 6.50 1.64
CA GLU A 86 11.48 7.94 1.93
C GLU A 86 10.17 8.32 2.63
N ARG A 87 9.05 7.73 2.18
CA ARG A 87 7.71 8.11 2.62
C ARG A 87 6.84 6.90 2.88
N LEU A 88 6.07 6.97 3.96
CA LEU A 88 4.97 6.06 4.27
C LEU A 88 3.69 6.88 4.41
N ILE A 89 2.77 6.73 3.47
CA ILE A 89 1.51 7.48 3.35
C ILE A 89 0.37 6.59 3.83
N LEU A 90 -0.25 6.96 4.95
CA LEU A 90 -1.41 6.27 5.52
C LEU A 90 -2.59 7.25 5.57
N ARG A 91 -3.79 6.73 5.87
CA ARG A 91 -4.98 7.57 5.96
C ARG A 91 -5.02 8.40 7.23
N GLY A 92 -5.13 9.71 7.08
CA GLY A 92 -5.48 10.61 8.16
C GLY A 92 -6.95 10.46 8.57
N SER A 93 -7.29 10.95 9.77
CA SER A 93 -8.67 10.92 10.28
C SER A 93 -9.66 11.69 9.41
N SER A 94 -9.23 12.72 8.70
CA SER A 94 -10.05 13.48 7.74
C SER A 94 -10.29 12.76 6.41
N GLU A 95 -9.63 11.62 6.18
CA GLU A 95 -9.67 10.87 4.92
C GLU A 95 -10.49 9.58 5.04
N VAL A 96 -11.11 9.37 6.21
CA VAL A 96 -12.06 8.28 6.47
C VAL A 96 -13.28 8.43 5.56
N GLY A 97 -13.74 7.34 4.97
CA GLY A 97 -14.88 7.32 4.04
C GLY A 97 -14.57 7.73 2.59
N ILE A 98 -13.36 8.24 2.29
CA ILE A 98 -12.94 8.49 0.90
C ILE A 98 -12.70 7.15 0.21
N LEU A 99 -13.32 6.93 -0.95
CA LEU A 99 -13.14 5.73 -1.78
C LEU A 99 -11.65 5.42 -2.03
N ALA A 100 -11.29 4.14 -2.01
CA ALA A 100 -9.91 3.67 -2.19
C ALA A 100 -9.28 4.23 -3.47
N ALA A 101 -9.99 4.15 -4.60
CA ALA A 101 -9.52 4.68 -5.87
C ALA A 101 -9.26 6.19 -5.84
N SER A 102 -10.17 6.97 -5.24
CA SER A 102 -10.04 8.42 -5.10
C SER A 102 -8.88 8.80 -4.19
N TYR A 103 -8.72 8.10 -3.07
CA TYR A 103 -7.61 8.31 -2.14
C TYR A 103 -6.26 8.04 -2.81
N GLN A 104 -6.10 6.88 -3.43
CA GLN A 104 -4.84 6.49 -4.08
C GLN A 104 -4.49 7.44 -5.23
N SER A 105 -5.48 7.78 -6.06
CA SER A 105 -5.32 8.76 -7.13
C SER A 105 -4.93 10.14 -6.60
N GLY A 106 -5.52 10.59 -5.50
CA GLY A 106 -5.18 11.86 -4.84
C GLY A 106 -3.74 11.86 -4.33
N LYS A 107 -3.29 10.81 -3.66
CA LYS A 107 -1.91 10.70 -3.16
C LYS A 107 -0.88 10.66 -4.28
N ARG A 108 -1.19 9.99 -5.39
CA ARG A 108 -0.35 10.07 -6.59
C ARG A 108 -0.28 11.49 -7.14
N LYS A 109 -1.41 12.19 -7.22
CA LYS A 109 -1.45 13.57 -7.68
C LYS A 109 -0.64 14.51 -6.78
N GLU A 110 -0.73 14.35 -5.46
CA GLU A 110 0.08 15.11 -4.49
C GLU A 110 1.59 14.89 -4.70
N LEU A 111 2.01 13.68 -5.09
CA LEU A 111 3.41 13.40 -5.44
C LEU A 111 3.80 14.08 -6.75
N GLU A 112 2.96 14.00 -7.79
CA GLU A 112 3.22 14.72 -9.06
C GLU A 112 3.33 16.24 -8.85
N ASP A 113 2.46 16.83 -8.03
CA ASP A 113 2.49 18.27 -7.71
C ASP A 113 3.74 18.69 -6.93
N LYS A 114 4.35 17.77 -6.19
CA LYS A 114 5.65 17.96 -5.53
C LYS A 114 6.83 17.73 -6.49
N GLY A 115 6.58 17.48 -7.76
CA GLY A 115 7.59 17.29 -8.80
C GLY A 115 8.12 15.86 -8.93
N TYR A 116 7.48 14.88 -8.30
CA TYR A 116 7.84 13.47 -8.47
C TYR A 116 7.26 12.91 -9.77
N ARG A 117 7.93 11.90 -10.33
CA ARG A 117 7.38 11.09 -11.42
C ARG A 117 7.11 9.69 -10.92
N ILE A 118 5.90 9.20 -11.14
CA ILE A 118 5.52 7.84 -10.71
C ILE A 118 5.87 6.88 -11.84
N HIS A 119 6.95 6.11 -11.65
CA HIS A 119 7.44 5.18 -12.65
C HIS A 119 6.73 3.82 -12.58
N GLY A 120 6.44 3.37 -11.36
CA GLY A 120 5.87 2.06 -11.09
C GLY A 120 4.79 2.13 -10.00
N SER A 121 3.71 1.38 -10.17
CA SER A 121 2.69 1.19 -9.13
C SER A 121 2.26 -0.27 -9.09
N PRO A 122 2.80 -1.09 -8.16
CA PRO A 122 2.24 -2.40 -7.86
C PRO A 122 1.03 -2.24 -6.94
N GLY A 123 -0.03 -2.98 -7.25
CA GLY A 123 -1.26 -2.97 -6.48
C GLY A 123 -2.02 -4.27 -6.71
N ASP A 124 -2.69 -4.75 -5.68
CA ASP A 124 -3.45 -5.99 -5.71
C ASP A 124 -4.94 -5.75 -5.98
N GLN A 125 -5.40 -4.50 -5.98
CA GLN A 125 -6.73 -4.10 -6.44
C GLN A 125 -6.64 -3.20 -7.68
N TRP A 126 -7.73 -3.10 -8.46
CA TRP A 126 -7.77 -2.16 -9.58
C TRP A 126 -7.87 -0.69 -9.10
N SER A 127 -8.52 -0.47 -7.97
CA SER A 127 -8.61 0.84 -7.30
C SER A 127 -7.23 1.41 -6.92
N ASP A 128 -6.23 0.55 -6.71
CA ASP A 128 -4.84 0.96 -6.48
C ASP A 128 -4.15 1.54 -7.72
N LEU A 129 -4.57 1.11 -8.91
CA LEU A 129 -3.86 1.32 -10.17
C LEU A 129 -4.54 2.34 -11.08
N MET A 130 -5.84 2.56 -10.89
CA MET A 130 -6.67 3.43 -11.73
C MET A 130 -6.83 4.84 -11.13
N GLY A 131 -7.30 5.77 -11.96
CA GLY A 131 -7.53 7.17 -11.60
C GLY A 131 -6.53 8.13 -12.24
N LEU A 132 -6.56 9.37 -11.76
CA LEU A 132 -5.62 10.42 -12.17
C LEU A 132 -4.20 10.11 -11.65
N ALA A 133 -3.20 10.77 -12.24
CA ALA A 133 -1.78 10.60 -11.88
C ALA A 133 -1.33 9.13 -11.92
N SER A 134 -1.71 8.41 -12.99
CA SER A 134 -1.37 7.00 -13.16
C SER A 134 0.14 6.83 -13.35
N ALA A 135 0.70 5.76 -12.80
CA ALA A 135 2.10 5.42 -13.01
C ALA A 135 2.39 5.16 -14.49
N LYS A 136 3.66 5.39 -14.90
CA LYS A 136 4.11 5.00 -16.24
C LYS A 136 3.90 3.51 -16.50
N GLN A 137 4.09 2.68 -15.47
CA GLN A 137 3.82 1.25 -15.52
C GLN A 137 3.11 0.80 -14.25
N SER A 138 1.97 0.13 -14.41
CA SER A 138 1.21 -0.45 -13.30
C SER A 138 1.36 -1.97 -13.32
N PHE A 139 1.47 -2.60 -12.14
CA PHE A 139 1.66 -4.04 -11.99
C PHE A 139 0.52 -4.59 -11.13
N LYS A 140 -0.46 -5.26 -11.75
CA LYS A 140 -1.56 -5.91 -11.03
C LYS A 140 -1.06 -7.19 -10.39
N LEU A 141 -1.07 -7.24 -9.07
CA LEU A 141 -0.79 -8.44 -8.30
C LEU A 141 -2.06 -9.31 -8.21
N PRO A 142 -1.94 -10.65 -8.22
CA PRO A 142 -3.08 -11.52 -8.00
C PRO A 142 -3.59 -11.38 -6.57
N ASN A 143 -4.89 -11.12 -6.42
CA ASN A 143 -5.63 -11.22 -5.16
C ASN A 143 -6.94 -11.95 -5.47
N LEU A 144 -7.14 -13.09 -4.81
CA LEU A 144 -8.31 -13.96 -4.98
C LEU A 144 -9.28 -13.87 -3.78
N MET A 145 -8.94 -13.07 -2.76
CA MET A 145 -9.59 -13.10 -1.47
C MET A 145 -10.74 -12.10 -1.38
N ASP A 146 -10.53 -10.90 -1.89
CA ASP A 146 -11.46 -9.79 -1.76
C ASP A 146 -11.40 -8.85 -2.97
N TYR A 147 -12.47 -8.08 -3.13
CA TYR A 147 -12.59 -7.06 -4.16
C TYR A 147 -12.95 -5.72 -3.53
N ILE A 148 -12.15 -4.72 -3.85
CA ILE A 148 -12.37 -3.34 -3.46
C ILE A 148 -12.70 -2.55 -4.72
N PRO A 149 -13.95 -2.05 -4.85
CA PRO A 149 -14.34 -1.20 -5.96
C PRO A 149 -13.58 0.14 -5.99
#